data_AF-A0AA35N668-F1
#
_entry.id   AF-A0AA35N668-F1
#
_cell.length_a   1.000
_cell.length_b   1.000
_cell.length_c   1.000
_cell.angle_alpha   90.00
_cell.angle_beta   90.00
_cell.angle_gamma   90.00
#
_symmetry.space_group_name_H-M   'P 1'
#
loop_
_entity.id
_entity.type
_entity.pdbx_description
1 polymer ?
#
loop_
_entity_poly.entity_id
_entity_poly.type
_entity_poly.pdbx_seq_one_letter_code
_entity_poly.pdbx_strand_id
1 'polypeptide(L)' 'MGEALAISRTQVLRLAEEAEVPWDVASKMIDRICDVANQFASVAGQLYPGAITSDTLRTVQGRIDQNVALLRR' A
#
# COMPACT_ATOMS: atom_id res chain seq x y z
N MET A 1 -1.89 -17.97 6.71
CA MET A 1 -1.99 -17.12 5.50
C MET A 1 -3.33 -16.44 5.58
N GLY A 2 -3.40 -15.22 6.14
CA GLY A 2 -4.66 -14.51 6.20
C GLY A 2 -5.13 -14.22 4.79
N GLU A 3 -6.40 -14.53 4.50
CA GLU A 3 -7.07 -13.99 3.32
C GLU A 3 -6.99 -12.47 3.44
N ALA A 4 -6.03 -11.86 2.76
CA ALA A 4 -6.06 -10.43 2.55
C ALA A 4 -7.34 -10.21 1.74
N LEU A 5 -8.37 -9.64 2.39
CA LEU A 5 -9.52 -9.08 1.69
C LEU A 5 -8.96 -8.32 0.50
N ALA A 6 -9.32 -8.75 -0.71
CA ALA A 6 -8.85 -8.10 -1.93
C ALA A 6 -9.53 -6.73 -2.03
N ILE A 7 -8.99 -5.75 -1.29
CA ILE A 7 -9.52 -4.40 -1.22
C ILE A 7 -9.06 -3.67 -2.49
N SER A 8 -10.02 -3.43 -3.37
CA SER A 8 -9.85 -2.68 -4.61
C SER A 8 -9.97 -1.18 -4.39
N ARG A 9 -9.44 -0.38 -5.32
CA ARG A 9 -9.61 1.08 -5.34
C ARG A 9 -11.08 1.49 -5.21
N THR A 10 -11.97 0.83 -5.94
CA THR A 10 -13.41 1.10 -5.92
C THR A 10 -14.01 0.96 -4.53
N GLN A 11 -13.62 -0.06 -3.76
CA GLN A 11 -14.10 -0.25 -2.39
C GLN A 11 -13.62 0.86 -1.47
N VAL A 12 -12.34 1.28 -1.60
CA VAL A 12 -11.80 2.40 -0.81
C VAL A 12 -12.50 3.73 -1.16
N LEU A 13 -12.77 3.97 -2.44
CA LEU A 13 -13.46 5.18 -2.89
C LEU A 13 -14.91 5.22 -2.43
N ARG A 14 -15.59 4.07 -2.37
CA ARG A 14 -16.93 3.97 -1.77
C ARG A 14 -16.91 4.31 -0.28
N LEU A 15 -15.92 3.82 0.47
CA LEU A 15 -15.75 4.21 1.88
C LEU A 15 -15.47 5.72 2.03
N ALA A 16 -14.73 6.31 1.09
CA ALA A 16 -14.47 7.74 1.08
C ALA A 16 -15.75 8.56 0.87
N GLU A 17 -16.62 8.11 -0.05
CA GLU A 17 -17.94 8.71 -0.28
C GLU A 17 -18.81 8.64 1.00
N GLU A 18 -18.85 7.49 1.67
CA GLU A 18 -19.57 7.30 2.94
C GLU A 18 -19.03 8.22 4.06
N ALA A 19 -17.76 8.60 3.99
CA ALA A 19 -17.10 9.51 4.92
C ALA A 19 -17.10 10.98 4.45
N GLU A 20 -17.87 11.33 3.42
CA GLU A 20 -17.96 12.68 2.84
C GLU A 20 -16.61 13.23 2.34
N VAL A 21 -15.67 12.35 1.99
CA VAL A 21 -14.39 12.72 1.40
C VAL A 21 -14.54 12.84 -0.12
N PRO A 22 -14.19 13.99 -0.72
CA PRO A 22 -14.26 14.15 -2.18
C PRO A 22 -13.45 13.09 -2.92
N TRP A 23 -14.03 12.56 -4.00
CA TRP A 23 -13.43 11.49 -4.79
C TRP A 23 -12.02 11.81 -5.29
N ASP A 24 -11.77 13.05 -5.70
CA ASP A 24 -10.48 13.49 -6.21
C ASP A 24 -9.42 13.56 -5.10
N VAL A 25 -9.83 13.96 -3.89
CA VAL A 25 -8.98 13.98 -2.69
C VAL A 25 -8.63 12.55 -2.28
N ALA A 26 -9.61 11.66 -2.20
CA ALA A 26 -9.40 10.25 -1.86
C ALA A 26 -8.49 9.56 -2.89
N SER A 27 -8.74 9.78 -4.19
CA SER A 27 -7.90 9.27 -5.27
C SER A 27 -6.45 9.73 -5.14
N LYS A 28 -6.21 11.03 -4.93
CA LYS A 28 -4.86 11.57 -4.73
C LYS A 28 -4.18 11.01 -3.48
N MET A 29 -4.93 10.77 -2.40
CA MET A 29 -4.40 10.15 -1.19
C MET A 29 -3.96 8.70 -1.44
N ILE A 30 -4.79 7.91 -2.12
CA ILE A 30 -4.47 6.52 -2.49
C ILE A 30 -3.17 6.50 -3.31
N ASP A 31 -3.06 7.37 -4.32
CA ASP A 31 -1.90 7.40 -5.21
C ASP A 31 -0.61 7.76 -4.44
N ARG A 32 -0.66 8.78 -3.57
CA ARG A 32 0.48 9.17 -2.72
C ARG A 32 0.92 8.05 -1.77
N ILE A 33 -0.03 7.34 -1.16
CA ILE A 33 0.28 6.20 -0.29
C ILE A 33 0.94 5.08 -1.09
N CYS A 34 0.42 4.77 -2.28
CA CYS A 34 1.00 3.76 -3.15
C CYS A 34 2.45 4.10 -3.55
N ASP A 35 2.73 5.37 -3.85
CA ASP A 35 4.06 5.81 -4.25
C ASP A 35 5.11 5.64 -3.15
N VAL A 36 4.74 5.91 -1.90
CA VAL A 36 5.60 5.67 -0.72
C VAL A 36 5.72 4.18 -0.43
N ALA A 37 4.62 3.43 -0.49
CA ALA A 37 4.58 2.01 -0.16
C ALA A 37 5.48 1.16 -1.08
N ASN A 38 5.58 1.51 -2.36
CA ASN A 38 6.50 0.86 -3.32
C ASN A 38 7.98 0.98 -2.94
N GLN A 39 8.34 1.86 -2.01
CA GLN A 39 9.73 2.12 -1.61
C GLN A 39 10.08 1.51 -0.24
N PHE A 40 9.13 0.83 0.42
CA PHE A 40 9.27 0.35 1.79
C PHE A 40 10.58 -0.43 2.03
N ALA A 41 10.89 -1.45 1.23
CA ALA A 41 12.07 -2.27 1.43
C ALA A 41 13.38 -1.47 1.27
N SER A 42 13.42 -0.52 0.34
CA SER A 42 14.58 0.36 0.15
C SER A 42 14.77 1.27 1.36
N VAL A 43 13.70 1.93 1.81
CA VAL A 43 13.76 2.84 2.96
C VAL A 43 14.12 2.09 4.24
N ALA A 44 13.48 0.94 4.50
CA ALA A 44 13.76 0.13 5.67
C ALA A 44 15.20 -0.43 5.67
N GLY A 45 15.70 -0.87 4.51
CA GLY A 45 17.08 -1.34 4.37
C GLY A 45 18.14 -0.25 4.57
N GLN A 46 17.83 1.00 4.21
CA GLN A 46 18.71 2.15 4.41
C GLN A 46 18.71 2.64 5.86
N LEU A 47 17.52 2.75 6.48
CA LEU A 47 17.38 3.29 7.84
C LEU A 47 17.73 2.29 8.94
N TYR A 48 17.55 1.00 8.69
CA TYR A 48 17.74 -0.07 9.67
C TYR A 48 18.60 -1.22 9.12
N PRO A 49 19.85 -0.95 8.73
CA PRO A 49 20.71 -1.94 8.10
C PRO A 49 20.95 -3.13 9.05
N GLY A 50 20.68 -4.34 8.56
CA GLY A 50 20.88 -5.59 9.31
C GLY A 50 19.85 -5.88 10.41
N ALA A 51 18.93 -4.94 10.72
CA ALA A 51 17.88 -5.16 11.70
C ALA A 51 16.73 -6.01 11.16
N ILE A 52 16.51 -5.99 9.84
CA ILE A 52 15.50 -6.79 9.14
C ILE A 52 16.23 -7.62 8.08
N THR A 53 15.95 -8.93 8.05
CA THR A 53 16.54 -9.81 7.04
C THR A 53 16.05 -9.45 5.64
N SER A 54 16.91 -9.65 4.63
CA SER A 54 16.56 -9.40 3.23
C SER A 54 15.32 -10.17 2.78
N ASP A 55 15.12 -11.38 3.29
CA ASP A 55 13.95 -12.21 2.96
C ASP A 55 12.67 -11.67 3.58
N THR A 56 12.73 -11.14 4.81
CA THR A 56 11.60 -10.46 5.44
C THR A 56 11.24 -9.19 4.68
N LEU A 57 12.22 -8.37 4.32
CA LEU A 57 12.01 -7.15 3.51
C LEU A 57 11.34 -7.49 2.17
N ARG A 58 11.85 -8.50 1.46
CA ARG A 58 11.29 -8.97 0.19
C ARG A 58 9.85 -9.46 0.35
N THR A 59 9.59 -10.23 1.40
CA THR A 59 8.26 -10.78 1.68
C THR A 59 7.24 -9.67 1.94
N VAL A 60 7.59 -8.72 2.79
CA VAL A 60 6.71 -7.59 3.13
C VAL A 60 6.48 -6.70 1.92
N GLN A 61 7.54 -6.35 1.17
CA GLN A 61 7.40 -5.56 -0.06
C GLN A 61 6.50 -6.27 -1.07
N GLY A 62 6.68 -7.57 -1.30
CA GLY A 62 5.83 -8.32 -2.24
C GLY A 62 4.34 -8.30 -1.85
N ARG A 63 4.02 -8.28 -0.55
CA ARG A 63 2.63 -8.11 -0.08
C ARG A 63 2.12 -6.69 -0.29
N ILE A 64 2.97 -5.69 -0.06
CA ILE A 64 2.65 -4.29 -0.35
C ILE A 64 2.37 -4.11 -1.85
N ASP A 65 3.23 -4.65 -2.72
CA ASP A 65 3.10 -4.54 -4.17
C ASP A 65 1.80 -5.18 -4.67
N GLN A 66 1.40 -6.32 -4.09
CA GLN A 66 0.10 -6.96 -4.35
C GLN A 66 -1.07 -6.02 -4.02
N ASN A 67 -1.03 -5.35 -2.86
CA ASN A 67 -2.07 -4.40 -2.48
C ASN A 67 -2.08 -3.15 -3.37
N VAL A 68 -0.90 -2.58 -3.67
CA VAL A 68 -0.76 -1.43 -4.58
C VAL A 68 -1.34 -1.75 -5.96
N ALA A 69 -1.12 -2.97 -6.46
CA ALA A 69 -1.68 -3.41 -7.73
C ALA A 69 -3.23 -3.45 -7.75
N LEU A 70 -3.88 -3.67 -6.61
CA LEU A 70 -5.34 -3.61 -6.48
C LEU A 70 -5.87 -2.17 -6.35
N LEU A 71 -5.06 -1.26 -5.81
CA LEU A 71 -5.43 0.14 -5.58
C LEU A 71 -5.15 1.08 -6.77
N ARG A 72 -4.31 0.64 -7.72
CA ARG A 72 -4.01 1.36 -8.96
C ARG A 72 -4.90 0.98 -10.15
N ARG A 73 -5.76 -0.02 -9.99
CA ARG A 73 -6.81 -0.39 -10.98
C ARG A 73 -8.06 0.44 -10.74
#